data_AF-A0A7Y2GP83-F1
#
_entry.id   AF-A0A7Y2GP83-F1
#
_cell.length_a   1.000
_cell.length_b   1.000
_cell.length_c   1.000
_cell.angle_alpha   90.00
_cell.angle_beta   90.00
_cell.angle_gamma   90.00
#
_symmetry.space_group_name_H-M   'P 1'
#
loop_
_entity.id
_entity.type
_entity.pdbx_description
1 polymer ?
#
loop_
_entity_poly.entity_id
_entity_poly.type
_entity_poly.pdbx_seq_one_letter_code
_entity_poly.pdbx_strand_id
1 'polypeptide(L)'
;LVGTDDQYDDEVPLRTPLDVDEGGVGSPTNETTVEEVIQAIAPITSKAARIFYPPSIAVDVSTNGTNLTLDLYAEYTAQFATPMVASNLAPSAIPTYANTELYYYVTYYDATVFANVSVDEFGEMTYDVIAQPADYNSLINVVFVVK
;
A
#
# COMPACT_ATOMS: atom_id res chain seq x y z
N LEU A 1 -52.59 11.01 -7.17
CA LEU A 1 -52.10 9.62 -7.28
C LEU A 1 -51.10 9.43 -6.16
N VAL A 2 -51.36 8.47 -5.28
CA VAL A 2 -50.33 8.00 -4.34
C VAL A 2 -49.40 7.13 -5.19
N GLY A 3 -48.11 7.48 -5.26
CA GLY A 3 -47.13 6.65 -5.96
C GLY A 3 -47.10 5.28 -5.30
N THR A 4 -47.34 4.23 -6.08
CA THR A 4 -47.20 2.82 -5.66
C THR A 4 -45.77 2.32 -5.80
N ASP A 5 -44.85 3.20 -6.21
CA ASP A 5 -43.43 2.94 -6.42
C ASP A 5 -42.70 2.97 -5.08
N ASP A 6 -42.00 1.87 -4.78
CA ASP A 6 -41.22 1.66 -3.57
C ASP A 6 -39.73 2.02 -3.74
N GLN A 7 -39.31 2.35 -4.97
CA GLN A 7 -37.97 2.81 -5.33
C GLN A 7 -36.84 1.84 -4.90
N TYR A 8 -37.04 0.53 -5.04
CA TYR A 8 -35.95 -0.43 -4.84
C TYR A 8 -34.84 -0.24 -5.89
N ASP A 9 -33.59 -0.45 -5.48
CA ASP A 9 -32.38 -0.13 -6.26
C ASP A 9 -32.17 -1.02 -7.49
N ASP A 10 -32.72 -2.24 -7.46
CA ASP A 10 -32.81 -3.15 -8.59
C ASP A 10 -33.84 -2.68 -9.66
N GLU A 11 -34.79 -1.83 -9.27
CA GLU A 11 -35.82 -1.28 -10.16
C GLU A 11 -35.52 0.13 -10.68
N VAL A 12 -34.49 0.81 -10.13
CA VAL A 12 -34.10 2.16 -10.56
C VAL A 12 -33.05 2.09 -11.69
N PRO A 13 -33.41 2.40 -12.95
CA PRO A 13 -32.47 2.32 -14.07
C PRO A 13 -31.54 3.54 -14.13
N LEU A 14 -30.33 3.32 -14.62
CA LEU A 14 -29.44 4.39 -15.05
C LEU A 14 -29.99 5.04 -16.32
N ARG A 15 -29.87 6.36 -16.40
CA ARG A 15 -30.21 7.10 -17.65
C ARG A 15 -29.33 6.67 -18.83
N THR A 16 -28.10 6.25 -18.55
CA THR A 16 -27.16 5.76 -19.55
C THR A 16 -26.37 4.63 -18.90
N PRO A 17 -26.45 3.41 -19.45
CA PRO A 17 -25.61 2.31 -18.98
C PRO A 17 -24.13 2.70 -19.07
N LEU A 18 -23.36 2.32 -18.06
CA LEU A 18 -21.94 2.59 -17.92
C LEU A 18 -21.29 1.35 -17.33
N ASP A 19 -20.05 1.06 -17.72
CA ASP A 19 -19.14 0.13 -17.07
C ASP A 19 -18.32 0.87 -16.00
N VAL A 20 -18.34 0.39 -14.77
CA VAL A 20 -17.61 0.97 -13.64
C VAL A 20 -16.47 0.09 -13.09
N ASP A 21 -16.36 -1.19 -13.47
CA ASP A 21 -15.41 -2.13 -12.88
C ASP A 21 -14.60 -3.00 -13.87
N GLU A 22 -14.93 -3.01 -15.16
CA GLU A 22 -14.25 -3.78 -16.22
C GLU A 22 -13.30 -2.93 -17.09
N GLY A 23 -12.71 -1.87 -16.52
CA GLY A 23 -11.83 -0.96 -17.25
C GLY A 23 -10.68 -1.67 -18.01
N GLY A 24 -10.61 -1.47 -19.32
CA GLY A 24 -9.54 -1.99 -20.18
C GLY A 24 -9.82 -3.34 -20.85
N VAL A 25 -11.02 -3.91 -20.68
CA VAL A 25 -11.46 -5.06 -21.48
C VAL A 25 -12.02 -4.61 -22.84
N GLY A 26 -11.90 -5.45 -23.86
CA GLY A 26 -12.33 -5.12 -25.23
C GLY A 26 -13.85 -5.07 -25.43
N SER A 27 -14.62 -5.59 -24.47
CA SER A 27 -16.09 -5.62 -24.50
C SER A 27 -16.62 -5.70 -23.06
N PRO A 28 -16.68 -4.57 -22.34
CA PRO A 28 -17.21 -4.56 -20.98
C PRO A 28 -18.72 -4.75 -20.97
N THR A 29 -19.23 -5.28 -19.88
CA THR A 29 -20.64 -5.32 -19.53
C THR A 29 -20.97 -3.97 -18.90
N ASN A 30 -22.03 -3.31 -19.36
CA ASN A 30 -22.47 -2.08 -18.72
C ASN A 30 -23.49 -2.41 -17.64
N GLU A 31 -23.34 -1.80 -16.46
CA GLU A 31 -24.39 -1.74 -15.46
C GLU A 31 -25.54 -0.86 -15.96
N THR A 32 -26.76 -1.29 -15.65
CA THR A 32 -28.01 -0.68 -16.13
C THR A 32 -28.90 -0.20 -15.00
N THR A 33 -28.71 -0.68 -13.76
CA THR A 33 -29.46 -0.26 -12.56
C THR A 33 -28.55 0.32 -11.49
N VAL A 34 -29.15 0.94 -10.47
CA VAL A 34 -28.41 1.46 -9.30
C VAL A 34 -27.78 0.31 -8.51
N GLU A 35 -28.50 -0.79 -8.32
CA GLU A 35 -27.95 -1.99 -7.66
C GLU A 35 -26.69 -2.49 -8.38
N GLU A 36 -26.76 -2.68 -9.70
CA GLU A 36 -25.65 -3.20 -10.50
C GLU A 36 -24.40 -2.33 -10.36
N VAL A 37 -24.56 -1.00 -10.43
CA VAL A 37 -23.44 -0.06 -10.21
C VAL A 37 -22.86 -0.18 -8.80
N ILE A 38 -23.70 -0.24 -7.77
CA ILE A 38 -23.24 -0.33 -6.38
C ILE A 38 -22.48 -1.64 -6.15
N GLN A 39 -22.99 -2.75 -6.68
CA GLN A 39 -22.34 -4.05 -6.55
C GLN A 39 -21.05 -4.14 -7.37
N ALA A 40 -20.94 -3.43 -8.50
CA ALA A 40 -19.73 -3.36 -9.33
C ALA A 40 -18.65 -2.44 -8.73
N ILE A 41 -19.03 -1.29 -8.15
CA ILE A 41 -18.05 -0.37 -7.52
C ILE A 41 -17.54 -0.88 -6.16
N ALA A 42 -18.37 -1.59 -5.39
CA ALA A 42 -18.00 -2.09 -4.07
C ALA A 42 -16.73 -2.99 -4.07
N PRO A 43 -16.52 -3.87 -5.06
CA PRO A 43 -15.33 -4.71 -5.17
C PRO A 43 -14.17 -4.09 -5.96
N ILE A 44 -14.16 -2.78 -6.33
CA ILE A 44 -12.98 -2.12 -6.95
C ILE A 44 -11.84 -2.03 -5.93
N THR A 45 -11.24 -3.18 -5.71
CA THR A 45 -10.03 -3.46 -4.97
C THR A 45 -9.04 -3.88 -6.04
N SER A 46 -8.59 -2.90 -6.84
CA SER A 46 -7.53 -3.15 -7.82
C SER A 46 -6.35 -3.77 -7.07
N LYS A 47 -6.08 -5.05 -7.32
CA LYS A 47 -4.99 -5.79 -6.66
C LYS A 47 -3.64 -5.10 -6.87
N ALA A 48 -3.47 -4.40 -8.00
CA ALA A 48 -2.27 -3.64 -8.32
C ALA A 48 -2.18 -2.29 -7.58
N ALA A 49 -3.31 -1.70 -7.17
CA ALA A 49 -3.33 -0.39 -6.53
C ALA A 49 -2.98 -0.41 -5.03
N ARG A 50 -2.76 -1.60 -4.44
CA ARG A 50 -2.51 -1.75 -3.00
C ARG A 50 -1.05 -2.01 -2.66
N ILE A 51 -0.19 -2.27 -3.63
CA ILE A 51 1.22 -2.60 -3.37
C ILE A 51 2.09 -1.42 -3.77
N PHE A 52 2.98 -1.00 -2.88
CA PHE A 52 4.02 -0.03 -3.22
C PHE A 52 5.36 -0.42 -2.63
N TYR A 53 6.41 -0.01 -3.34
CA TYR A 53 7.80 -0.21 -2.95
C TYR A 53 8.32 1.10 -2.36
N PRO A 54 8.43 1.24 -1.03
CA PRO A 54 9.24 2.31 -0.48
C PRO A 54 10.71 2.15 -0.93
N PRO A 55 11.49 3.23 -1.00
CA PRO A 55 12.92 3.15 -1.23
C PRO A 55 13.62 2.17 -0.28
N SER A 56 14.68 1.53 -0.75
CA SER A 56 15.51 0.66 0.09
C SER A 56 16.00 1.42 1.32
N ILE A 57 15.93 0.77 2.48
CA ILE A 57 16.31 1.39 3.75
C ILE A 57 17.74 0.99 4.09
N ALA A 58 18.58 1.99 4.36
CA ALA A 58 19.93 1.78 4.84
C ALA A 58 19.91 1.57 6.35
N VAL A 59 20.59 0.52 6.82
CA VAL A 59 20.69 0.19 8.24
C VAL A 59 22.13 0.36 8.69
N ASP A 60 22.32 1.03 9.82
CA ASP A 60 23.63 1.13 10.46
C ASP A 60 24.00 -0.21 11.08
N VAL A 61 25.06 -0.81 10.54
CA VAL A 61 25.60 -2.11 10.94
C VAL A 61 27.07 -1.98 11.36
N SER A 62 27.50 -0.78 11.74
CA SER A 62 28.87 -0.50 12.18
C SER A 62 29.25 -1.26 13.45
N THR A 63 28.25 -1.67 14.24
CA THR A 63 28.44 -2.50 15.44
C THR A 63 27.50 -3.69 15.44
N ASN A 64 28.02 -4.86 15.82
CA ASN A 64 27.16 -6.01 16.12
C ASN A 64 26.25 -5.69 17.31
N GLY A 65 25.02 -6.18 17.24
CA GLY A 65 23.99 -5.97 18.25
C GLY A 65 22.84 -6.93 18.06
N THR A 66 22.04 -7.12 19.11
CA THR A 66 20.89 -8.03 19.10
C THR A 66 19.63 -7.32 19.54
N ASN A 67 18.48 -7.72 19.01
CA ASN A 67 17.17 -7.08 19.23
C ASN A 67 17.19 -5.58 18.93
N LEU A 68 17.89 -5.21 17.86
CA LEU A 68 17.83 -3.85 17.32
C LEU A 68 16.47 -3.67 16.65
N THR A 69 15.93 -2.46 16.74
CA THR A 69 14.64 -2.14 16.14
C THR A 69 14.79 -1.05 15.07
N LEU A 70 13.93 -1.14 14.06
CA LEU A 70 13.80 -0.16 12.99
C LEU A 70 12.32 0.01 12.67
N ASP A 71 11.82 1.23 12.83
CA ASP A 71 10.44 1.57 12.51
C ASP A 71 10.31 1.84 11.00
N LEU A 72 9.84 0.84 10.26
CA LEU A 72 9.66 0.93 8.80
C LEU A 72 8.57 1.96 8.43
N TYR A 73 7.59 2.17 9.31
CA TYR A 73 6.54 3.15 9.10
C TYR A 73 7.06 4.59 9.26
N ALA A 74 7.93 4.82 10.25
CA ALA A 74 8.61 6.11 10.40
C ALA A 74 9.47 6.44 9.17
N GLU A 75 10.25 5.48 8.68
CA GLU A 75 11.06 5.65 7.45
C GLU A 75 10.19 6.00 6.23
N TYR A 76 9.05 5.33 6.08
CA TYR A 76 8.08 5.62 5.04
C TYR A 76 7.51 7.03 5.13
N THR A 77 7.03 7.44 6.31
CA THR A 77 6.42 8.76 6.48
C THR A 77 7.43 9.89 6.32
N ALA A 78 8.67 9.71 6.77
CA ALA A 78 9.74 10.70 6.59
C ALA A 78 10.02 11.01 5.11
N GLN A 79 9.89 10.02 4.23
CA GLN A 79 10.15 10.18 2.79
C GLN A 79 8.91 10.68 2.03
N PHE A 80 7.72 10.21 2.38
CA PHE A 80 6.50 10.48 1.62
C PHE A 80 5.75 11.73 2.09
N ALA A 81 5.73 12.00 3.40
CA ALA A 81 5.03 13.17 3.95
C ALA A 81 5.82 14.47 3.76
N THR A 82 7.15 14.38 3.65
CA THR A 82 8.05 15.53 3.50
C THR A 82 9.04 15.35 2.34
N PRO A 83 8.56 15.20 1.09
CA PRO A 83 9.44 15.07 -0.06
C PRO A 83 10.30 16.33 -0.21
N MET A 84 11.60 16.15 -0.45
CA MET A 84 12.54 17.28 -0.57
C MET A 84 12.30 18.15 -1.80
N VAL A 85 11.78 17.55 -2.88
CA VAL A 85 11.51 18.21 -4.15
C VAL A 85 10.23 17.63 -4.73
N ALA A 86 9.36 18.50 -5.24
CA ALA A 86 8.15 18.15 -5.97
C ALA A 86 8.14 18.85 -7.33
N SER A 87 7.48 18.24 -8.31
CA SER A 87 7.27 18.86 -9.62
C SER A 87 6.30 20.04 -9.52
N ASN A 88 6.30 20.91 -10.55
CA ASN A 88 5.39 22.05 -10.58
C ASN A 88 3.93 21.59 -10.47
N LEU A 89 3.15 22.25 -9.59
CA LEU A 89 1.74 21.94 -9.27
C LEU A 89 1.50 20.61 -8.54
N ALA A 90 2.54 19.86 -8.18
CA ALA A 90 2.36 18.70 -7.32
C ALA A 90 2.02 19.13 -5.87
N PRO A 91 1.19 18.36 -5.15
CA PRO A 91 1.01 18.56 -3.71
C PRO A 91 2.35 18.49 -2.96
N SER A 92 2.43 19.19 -1.84
CA SER A 92 3.64 19.22 -1.00
C SER A 92 3.92 17.92 -0.26
N ALA A 93 2.95 17.00 -0.23
CA ALA A 93 3.07 15.68 0.39
C ALA A 93 2.44 14.62 -0.52
N ILE A 94 3.06 13.45 -0.59
CA ILE A 94 2.44 12.27 -1.19
C ILE A 94 1.44 11.74 -0.16
N PRO A 95 0.18 11.40 -0.54
CA PRO A 95 -0.76 10.79 0.39
C PRO A 95 -0.16 9.56 1.06
N THR A 96 -0.34 9.46 2.37
CA THR A 96 0.16 8.33 3.17
C THR A 96 -0.96 7.57 3.86
N TYR A 97 -0.69 6.32 4.19
CA TYR A 97 -1.54 5.48 5.03
C TYR A 97 -1.09 5.56 6.48
N ALA A 98 -1.98 5.27 7.42
CA ALA A 98 -1.62 4.99 8.80
C ALA A 98 -0.98 3.60 8.91
N ASN A 99 -0.18 3.38 9.95
CA ASN A 99 0.49 2.10 10.14
C ASN A 99 -0.47 0.91 10.29
N THR A 100 -1.67 1.16 10.82
CA THR A 100 -2.74 0.17 10.97
C THR A 100 -3.40 -0.21 9.65
N GLU A 101 -3.19 0.55 8.58
CA GLU A 101 -3.75 0.32 7.23
C GLU A 101 -2.78 -0.46 6.32
N LEU A 102 -1.62 -0.88 6.84
CA LEU A 102 -0.56 -1.49 6.06
C LEU A 102 -0.16 -2.88 6.57
N TYR A 103 0.20 -3.75 5.63
CA TYR A 103 1.01 -4.95 5.85
C TYR A 103 2.44 -4.68 5.40
N TYR A 104 3.41 -5.19 6.16
CA TYR A 104 4.84 -4.99 5.95
C TYR A 104 5.51 -6.30 5.56
N TYR A 105 6.25 -6.29 4.44
CA TYR A 105 6.99 -7.46 3.98
C TYR A 105 8.45 -7.10 3.77
N VAL A 106 9.35 -7.79 4.48
CA VAL A 106 10.78 -7.75 4.17
C VAL A 106 11.03 -8.73 3.03
N THR A 107 11.42 -8.21 1.86
CA THR A 107 11.61 -9.01 0.64
C THR A 107 13.08 -9.36 0.39
N TYR A 108 14.00 -8.62 0.98
CA TYR A 108 15.43 -8.90 0.91
C TYR A 108 16.18 -8.30 2.09
N TYR A 109 17.12 -9.09 2.62
CA TYR A 109 18.21 -8.66 3.48
C TYR A 109 19.41 -9.59 3.25
N ASP A 110 20.61 -9.15 3.62
CA ASP A 110 21.80 -10.01 3.58
C ASP A 110 21.87 -10.89 4.85
N ALA A 111 21.65 -12.19 4.69
CA ALA A 111 21.67 -13.16 5.79
C ALA A 111 23.07 -13.43 6.38
N THR A 112 24.14 -12.90 5.77
CA THR A 112 25.49 -12.92 6.35
C THR A 112 25.71 -11.77 7.34
N VAL A 113 24.91 -10.70 7.23
CA VAL A 113 24.97 -9.50 8.07
C VAL A 113 23.86 -9.52 9.13
N PHE A 114 22.66 -9.96 8.75
CA PHE A 114 21.47 -9.94 9.59
C PHE A 114 21.00 -11.33 10.01
N ALA A 115 20.49 -11.43 11.24
CA ALA A 115 19.79 -12.60 11.74
C ALA A 115 18.52 -12.19 12.50
N ASN A 116 17.66 -13.17 12.80
CA ASN A 116 16.45 -13.00 13.61
C ASN A 116 15.53 -11.85 13.15
N VAL A 117 15.47 -11.61 11.83
CA VAL A 117 14.65 -10.56 11.24
C VAL A 117 13.16 -10.91 11.37
N SER A 118 12.40 -10.04 12.01
CA SER A 118 10.94 -10.10 12.11
C SER A 118 10.35 -8.70 11.94
N VAL A 119 9.07 -8.62 11.60
CA VAL A 119 8.32 -7.36 11.52
C VAL A 119 6.92 -7.60 12.10
N ASP A 120 6.43 -6.64 12.88
CA ASP A 120 5.12 -6.71 13.52
C ASP A 120 4.00 -6.04 12.68
N GLU A 121 2.79 -6.01 13.22
CA GLU A 121 1.63 -5.40 12.54
C GLU A 121 1.65 -3.87 12.46
N PHE A 122 2.56 -3.21 13.18
CA PHE A 122 2.72 -1.75 13.23
C PHE A 122 3.89 -1.26 12.38
N GLY A 123 4.68 -2.17 11.81
CA GLY A 123 5.84 -1.86 10.98
C GLY A 123 7.14 -1.75 11.76
N GLU A 124 7.17 -2.19 13.02
CA GLU A 124 8.41 -2.27 13.79
C GLU A 124 9.15 -3.56 13.41
N MET A 125 10.29 -3.40 12.75
CA MET A 125 11.18 -4.49 12.39
C MET A 125 12.20 -4.72 13.50
N THR A 126 12.33 -5.97 13.96
CA THR A 126 13.38 -6.39 14.89
C THR A 126 14.42 -7.22 14.15
N TYR A 127 15.70 -7.03 14.46
CA TYR A 127 16.81 -7.75 13.82
C TYR A 127 18.06 -7.79 14.71
N ASP A 128 18.97 -8.71 14.37
CA ASP A 128 20.32 -8.77 14.90
C ASP A 128 21.33 -8.42 13.80
N VAL A 129 22.43 -7.76 14.17
CA VAL A 129 23.62 -7.56 13.33
C VAL A 129 24.69 -8.53 13.79
N ILE A 130 24.96 -9.54 12.96
CA ILE A 130 25.86 -10.66 13.29
C ILE A 130 27.25 -10.51 12.67
N ALA A 131 27.41 -9.68 11.64
CA ALA A 131 28.69 -9.36 11.03
C ALA A 131 28.66 -8.00 10.34
N GLN A 132 29.83 -7.42 10.13
CA GLN A 132 30.00 -6.21 9.33
C GLN A 132 29.92 -6.59 7.84
N PRO A 133 29.17 -5.85 7.02
CA PRO A 133 29.16 -6.04 5.57
C PRO A 133 30.55 -5.73 5.00
N ALA A 134 30.89 -6.38 3.87
CA ALA A 134 32.11 -6.07 3.13
C ALA A 134 32.07 -4.66 2.51
N ASP A 135 30.87 -4.17 2.23
CA ASP A 135 30.59 -2.85 1.66
C ASP A 135 29.94 -1.95 2.72
N TYR A 136 30.19 -0.64 2.68
CA TYR A 136 29.72 0.30 3.72
C TYR A 136 28.20 0.41 3.92
N ASN A 137 27.38 -0.20 3.04
CA ASN A 137 25.93 -0.06 3.07
C ASN A 137 25.26 -1.42 3.21
N SER A 138 24.57 -1.63 4.33
CA SER A 138 23.57 -2.70 4.44
C SER A 138 22.20 -2.16 4.09
N LEU A 139 21.61 -2.74 3.04
CA LEU A 139 20.30 -2.37 2.52
C LEU A 139 19.28 -3.47 2.81
N ILE A 140 18.06 -3.06 3.13
CA ILE A 140 16.90 -3.94 3.23
C ILE A 140 15.87 -3.46 2.22
N ASN A 141 15.26 -4.41 1.50
CA ASN A 141 14.13 -4.11 0.61
C ASN A 141 12.83 -4.53 1.28
N VAL A 142 11.88 -3.62 1.30
CA VAL A 142 10.56 -3.86 1.89
C VAL A 142 9.46 -3.54 0.89
N VAL A 143 8.32 -4.21 1.05
CA VAL A 143 7.11 -4.01 0.25
C VAL A 143 5.95 -3.78 1.18
N PHE A 144 5.20 -2.72 0.94
CA PHE A 144 4.05 -2.35 1.75
C PHE A 144 2.78 -2.66 0.96
N VAL A 145 1.79 -3.24 1.65
CA VAL A 145 0.50 -3.59 1.07
C VAL A 145 -0.62 -2.95 1.87
N VAL A 146 -1.47 -2.16 1.21
CA VAL A 146 -2.67 -1.56 1.80
C VAL A 146 -3.69 -2.64 2.10
N LYS A 147 -4.25 -2.61 3.32
CA LYS A 147 -5.27 -3.55 3.81
C LYS A 147 -6.60 -3.43 3.07
#